data_AF-A0A3D1YMV3-F1
#
_entry.id   AF-A0A3D1YMV3-F1
#
_cell.length_a   1.000
_cell.length_b   1.000
_cell.length_c   1.000
_cell.angle_alpha   90.00
_cell.angle_beta   90.00
_cell.angle_gamma   90.00
#
_symmetry.space_group_name_H-M   'P 1'
#
loop_
_entity.id
_entity.type
_entity.pdbx_description
1 polymer ?
#
loop_
_entity_poly.entity_id
_entity_poly.type
_entity_poly.pdbx_seq_one_letter_code
_entity_poly.pdbx_strand_id
1 'polypeptide(L)'
;MINPIEGRLADLDERLFMPRELSWLSFNARVLQEAANESVPVIQRLRYLGIFSSNLDEFFRVRVAEIRRLITVSTGGKRQR
;
A
#
# COMPACT_ATOMS: atom_id res chain seq x y z
N MET A 1 23.16 -10.09 25.98
CA MET A 1 23.79 -9.87 24.67
C MET A 1 22.73 -9.17 23.82
N ILE A 2 22.92 -7.90 23.45
CA ILE A 2 21.93 -7.15 22.66
C ILE A 2 21.80 -7.86 21.32
N ASN A 3 20.57 -8.14 20.88
CA ASN A 3 20.33 -8.79 19.60
C ASN A 3 20.90 -7.89 18.48
N PRO A 4 21.81 -8.39 17.62
CA PRO A 4 22.41 -7.59 16.54
C PRO A 4 21.38 -6.95 15.59
N ILE A 5 20.16 -7.49 15.54
CA ILE A 5 19.06 -6.93 14.76
C ILE A 5 18.44 -5.72 15.47
N GLU A 6 18.29 -5.74 16.81
CA GLU A 6 17.70 -4.64 17.56
C GLU A 6 18.54 -3.37 17.46
N GLY A 7 19.88 -3.50 17.48
CA GLY A 7 20.78 -2.37 17.26
C GLY A 7 20.66 -1.77 15.86
N ARG A 8 20.48 -2.59 14.82
CA ARG A 8 20.27 -2.12 13.44
C ARG A 8 18.92 -1.47 13.20
N LEU A 9 17.90 -1.83 13.99
CA LEU A 9 16.56 -1.26 13.90
C LEU A 9 16.43 0.05 14.67
N ALA A 10 17.17 0.21 15.77
CA ALA A 10 17.16 1.42 16.61
C ALA A 10 17.65 2.67 15.88
N ASP A 11 18.45 2.49 14.82
CA ASP A 11 19.04 3.57 14.03
C ASP A 11 18.15 3.99 12.83
N LEU A 12 17.01 3.33 12.62
CA LEU A 12 16.17 3.58 11.45
C LEU A 12 15.23 4.76 11.72
N ASP A 13 15.54 5.90 11.09
CA ASP A 13 14.70 7.10 11.13
C ASP A 13 13.29 6.78 10.57
N GLU A 14 12.25 7.02 11.36
CA GLU A 14 10.85 6.80 10.97
C GLU A 14 10.48 7.54 9.67
N ARG A 15 11.17 8.64 9.35
CA ARG A 15 10.99 9.40 8.10
C ARG A 15 11.46 8.64 6.85
N LEU A 16 12.25 7.57 7.01
CA LEU A 16 12.68 6.70 5.91
C LEU A 16 11.61 5.67 5.52
N PHE A 17 10.55 5.52 6.33
CA PHE A 17 9.49 4.55 6.05
C PHE A 17 8.25 5.22 5.49
N MET A 18 7.70 4.59 4.46
CA MET A 18 6.41 4.95 3.89
C MET A 18 5.34 3.98 4.38
N PRO A 19 4.13 4.44 4.74
CA PRO A 19 3.02 3.55 5.04
C PRO A 19 2.81 2.54 3.92
N ARG A 20 2.65 1.27 4.29
CA ARG A 20 2.57 0.13 3.34
C ARG A 20 1.49 0.36 2.29
N GLU A 21 0.35 0.89 2.70
CA GLU A 21 -0.82 1.10 1.85
C GLU A 21 -0.58 2.22 0.85
N LEU A 22 0.11 3.28 1.26
CA LEU A 22 0.52 4.35 0.33
C LEU A 22 1.57 3.84 -0.66
N SER A 23 2.52 3.02 -0.20
CA SER A 23 3.52 2.39 -1.08
C SER A 23 2.83 1.48 -2.11
N TRP A 24 1.81 0.73 -1.71
CA TRP A 24 0.99 -0.09 -2.61
C TRP A 24 0.24 0.75 -3.63
N LEU A 25 -0.38 1.87 -3.21
CA LEU A 25 -1.06 2.80 -4.13
C LEU A 25 -0.08 3.42 -5.13
N SER A 26 1.13 3.77 -4.70
CA SER A 26 2.19 4.26 -5.58
C SER A 26 2.63 3.19 -6.60
N PHE A 27 2.68 1.92 -6.19
CA PHE A 27 2.86 0.81 -7.14
C PHE A 27 1.72 0.75 -8.15
N ASN A 28 0.46 0.78 -7.73
CA ASN A 28 -0.67 0.69 -8.67
C ASN A 28 -0.75 1.92 -9.59
N ALA A 29 -0.30 3.08 -9.14
CA ALA A 29 -0.16 4.27 -9.98
C ALA A 29 0.84 4.07 -11.12
N ARG A 30 1.92 3.29 -10.91
CA ARG A 30 2.85 2.92 -12.01
C ARG A 30 2.19 2.01 -13.06
N VAL A 31 1.22 1.19 -12.68
CA VAL A 31 0.41 0.41 -13.64
C VAL A 31 -0.39 1.36 -14.55
N LEU A 32 -0.94 2.45 -14.01
CA LEU A 32 -1.60 3.48 -14.83
C LEU A 32 -0.63 4.23 -15.75
N GLN A 33 0.62 4.42 -15.34
CA GLN A 33 1.63 5.05 -16.19
C GLN A 33 1.86 4.23 -17.46
N GLU A 34 1.89 2.89 -17.37
CA GLU A 34 1.97 2.01 -18.53
C GLU A 34 0.73 2.08 -19.43
N ALA A 35 -0.46 2.27 -18.85
CA ALA A 35 -1.68 2.53 -19.63
C ALA A 35 -1.67 3.89 -20.32
N ALA A 36 -0.98 4.89 -19.78
CA ALA A 36 -0.87 6.23 -20.35
C ALA A 36 0.24 6.35 -21.39
N ASN A 37 1.26 5.49 -21.33
CA ASN A 37 2.43 5.55 -22.20
C ASN A 37 2.08 5.24 -23.67
N GLU A 38 2.31 6.21 -24.56
CA GLU A 38 2.04 6.08 -25.99
C GLU A 38 2.99 5.12 -26.73
N SER A 39 4.16 4.80 -26.15
CA SER A 39 5.05 3.77 -26.72
C SER A 39 4.56 2.34 -26.47
N VAL A 40 3.58 2.16 -25.58
CA VAL A 40 2.93 0.87 -25.33
C VAL A 40 1.81 0.65 -26.36
N PRO A 41 1.75 -0.49 -27.06
CA PRO A 41 0.69 -0.78 -28.02
C PRO A 41 -0.72 -0.64 -27.40
N VAL A 42 -1.68 -0.09 -28.16
CA VAL A 42 -3.02 0.27 -27.66
C VAL A 42 -3.75 -0.86 -26.92
N ILE A 43 -3.63 -2.10 -27.40
CA ILE A 43 -4.24 -3.27 -26.75
C ILE A 43 -3.58 -3.58 -25.40
N GLN A 44 -2.27 -3.37 -25.28
CA GLN A 44 -1.56 -3.56 -24.01
C GLN A 44 -1.93 -2.47 -23.00
N ARG A 45 -2.11 -1.22 -23.45
CA ARG A 45 -2.62 -0.13 -22.60
C ARG A 45 -4.00 -0.46 -22.01
N LEU A 46 -4.90 -1.01 -22.82
CA LEU A 46 -6.21 -1.49 -22.35
C LEU A 46 -6.08 -2.62 -21.32
N ARG A 47 -5.13 -3.54 -21.50
CA ARG A 47 -4.84 -4.58 -20.50
C ARG A 47 -4.33 -3.98 -19.19
N TYR A 48 -3.46 -2.98 -19.24
CA TYR A 48 -2.99 -2.27 -18.03
C TYR A 48 -4.14 -1.59 -17.28
N LEU A 49 -5.13 -1.02 -17.97
CA LEU A 49 -6.35 -0.50 -17.32
C LEU A 49 -7.11 -1.61 -16.58
N GLY A 50 -7.27 -2.78 -17.20
CA GLY A 50 -7.88 -3.95 -16.56
C GLY A 50 -7.11 -4.43 -15.32
N ILE A 51 -5.77 -4.49 -15.43
CA ILE A 51 -4.88 -4.86 -14.32
C ILE A 51 -5.00 -3.84 -13.17
N PHE A 52 -4.94 -2.54 -13.48
CA PHE A 52 -5.10 -1.48 -12.50
C PHE A 52 -6.43 -1.61 -11.73
N SER A 53 -7.53 -1.83 -12.45
CA SER A 53 -8.86 -2.00 -11.85
C SER A 53 -8.92 -3.24 -10.95
N SER A 54 -8.46 -4.39 -11.43
CA SER A 54 -8.45 -5.63 -10.64
C SER A 54 -7.60 -5.50 -9.37
N ASN A 55 -6.44 -4.83 -9.47
CA ASN A 55 -5.59 -4.55 -8.32
C ASN A 55 -6.32 -3.65 -7.32
N LEU A 56 -6.97 -2.59 -7.80
CA LEU A 56 -7.68 -1.64 -6.96
C LEU A 56 -8.85 -2.31 -6.21
N ASP A 57 -9.61 -3.17 -6.88
CA ASP A 57 -10.68 -3.95 -6.25
C ASP A 57 -10.15 -4.82 -5.10
N GLU A 58 -9.02 -5.49 -5.32
CA GLU A 58 -8.38 -6.30 -4.28
C GLU A 58 -7.86 -5.44 -3.11
N PHE A 59 -7.30 -4.26 -3.41
CA PHE A 59 -6.88 -3.31 -2.37
C PHE A 59 -8.05 -2.90 -1.48
N PHE A 60 -9.21 -2.59 -2.06
CA PHE A 60 -10.40 -2.25 -1.26
C PHE A 60 -10.93 -3.45 -0.48
N ARG A 61 -10.96 -4.64 -1.09
CA ARG A 61 -11.47 -5.86 -0.46
C ARG A 61 -10.63 -6.29 0.75
N VAL A 62 -9.30 -6.20 0.64
CA VAL A 62 -8.37 -6.70 1.65
C VAL A 62 -7.81 -5.58 2.52
N ARG A 63 -7.12 -4.60 1.91
CA ARG A 63 -6.34 -3.60 2.66
C ARG A 63 -7.22 -2.56 3.34
N VAL A 64 -8.22 -2.03 2.65
CA VAL A 64 -9.12 -1.05 3.26
C VAL A 64 -9.94 -1.69 4.38
N ALA A 65 -10.38 -2.95 4.21
CA ALA A 65 -11.06 -3.70 5.27
C ALA A 65 -10.17 -3.87 6.52
N GLU A 66 -8.90 -4.22 6.33
CA GLU A 66 -7.90 -4.33 7.40
C GLU A 66 -7.68 -3.00 8.14
N ILE A 67 -7.46 -1.90 7.41
CA ILE A 67 -7.32 -0.55 7.99
C ILE A 67 -8.54 -0.16 8.82
N ARG A 68 -9.76 -0.38 8.30
CA ARG A 68 -11.00 -0.04 9.01
C ARG A 68 -11.12 -0.83 10.31
N ARG A 69 -10.73 -2.11 10.31
CA ARG A 69 -10.68 -2.94 11.52
C ARG A 69 -9.68 -2.37 12.54
N LEU A 70 -8.47 -2.01 12.10
CA LEU A 70 -7.45 -1.43 12.97
C LEU A 70 -7.90 -0.11 13.60
N ILE A 71 -8.50 0.79 12.81
CA ILE A 71 -9.07 2.05 13.30
C ILE A 71 -10.18 1.80 14.32
N THR A 72 -11.07 0.84 14.07
CA THR A 72 -12.17 0.50 14.97
C THR A 72 -11.64 -0.02 16.31
N VAL A 73 -10.64 -0.89 16.29
CA VAL A 73 -10.01 -1.43 17.51
C VAL A 73 -9.29 -0.33 18.29
N SER A 74 -8.53 0.54 17.61
CA SER A 74 -7.78 1.62 18.27
C SER A 74 -8.69 2.70 18.87
N THR A 75 -9.85 2.97 18.26
CA THR A 75 -10.84 3.92 18.80
C THR A 75 -11.73 3.30 19.89
N GLY A 76 -12.01 2.00 19.85
CA GLY A 76 -12.78 1.29 20.88
C GLY A 76 -12.11 1.27 22.26
N GLY A 77 -10.78 1.20 22.32
CA GLY A 77 -10.02 1.22 23.58
C GLY A 77 -10.04 2.55 24.35
N LYS A 78 -10.42 3.66 23.69
CA LYS A 78 -10.51 4.99 24.33
C LYS A 78 -11.82 5.24 25.09
N ARG A 79 -12.84 4.38 24.95
CA ARG A 79 -14.14 4.54 25.63
C ARG A 79 -14.25 3.86 27.00
N GLN A 80 -13.24 3.09 27.42
CA GLN A 80 -13.25 2.33 28.69
C GLN A 80 -12.31 2.89 29.77
N ARG A 81 -11.94 4.17 29.70
CA ARG A 81 -11.24 4.88 30.78
C ARG A 81 -11.98 6.14 31.17
#